data_AF-A0A094AT77-F1
#
_entry.id   AF-A0A094AT77-F1
#
_cell.length_a   1.000
_cell.length_b   1.000
_cell.length_c   1.000
_cell.angle_alpha   90.00
_cell.angle_beta   90.00
_cell.angle_gamma   90.00
#
_symmetry.space_group_name_H-M   'P 1'
#
loop_
_entity.id
_entity.type
_entity.pdbx_description
1 polymer ?
#
loop_
_entity_poly.entity_id
_entity_poly.type
_entity_poly.pdbx_seq_one_letter_code
_entity_poly.pdbx_strand_id
1 'polypeptide(L)'
;MATANAVYKALNEIVLNPRYADLFALVKAARNGAVYGAKIRFPHALVMIFLFRSGTFKEKARLVYKATRTHALNLARFAVIYKSCMIALRRLGSTGKEGPYDTFLAGLMGGYVVFGQRNPRTGKVSGVSQQIVIYIFARVALGLAKLSVEPNTGFVTNPQLSNKIKDNAWPVFAAMSWGMVIVGLNDRGA
;
A
#
# COMPACT_ATOMS: atom_id res chain seq x y z
N MET A 1 24.24 -18.30 33.27
CA MET A 1 23.68 -16.92 33.22
C MET A 1 24.64 -15.89 32.61
N ALA A 2 25.97 -15.97 32.81
CA ALA A 2 26.94 -15.02 32.26
C ALA A 2 26.99 -14.96 30.71
N THR A 3 26.80 -16.10 30.04
CA THR A 3 26.80 -16.21 28.56
C THR A 3 25.60 -15.51 27.92
N ALA A 4 24.40 -15.60 28.52
CA ALA A 4 23.21 -14.92 28.03
C ALA A 4 23.34 -13.39 28.12
N ASN A 5 23.92 -12.88 29.21
CA ASN A 5 24.18 -11.45 29.38
C ASN A 5 25.26 -10.93 28.43
N ALA A 6 26.29 -11.74 28.13
CA ALA A 6 27.31 -11.39 27.14
C ALA A 6 26.73 -11.31 25.72
N VAL A 7 25.88 -12.27 25.34
CA VAL A 7 25.16 -12.25 24.05
C VAL A 7 24.20 -11.05 23.99
N TYR A 8 23.47 -10.76 25.06
CA TYR A 8 22.57 -9.59 25.12
C TYR A 8 23.33 -8.28 24.96
N LYS A 9 24.50 -8.14 25.60
CA LYS A 9 25.35 -6.95 25.49
C LYS A 9 25.94 -6.79 24.08
N ALA A 10 26.44 -7.87 23.49
CA ALA A 10 26.94 -7.86 22.11
C ALA A 10 25.83 -7.53 21.09
N LEU A 11 24.62 -8.08 21.27
CA LEU A 11 23.47 -7.75 20.44
C LEU A 11 23.05 -6.29 20.59
N ASN A 12 23.04 -5.75 21.82
CA ASN A 12 22.74 -4.34 22.05
C ASN A 12 23.80 -3.42 21.43
N GLU A 13 25.09 -3.76 21.51
CA GLU A 13 26.14 -2.98 20.84
C GLU A 13 25.98 -2.99 19.31
N ILE A 14 25.56 -4.12 18.72
CA ILE A 14 25.27 -4.22 17.29
C ILE A 14 24.02 -3.42 16.92
N VAL A 15 22.96 -3.48 17.72
CA VAL A 15 21.68 -2.78 17.49
C VAL A 15 21.80 -1.27 17.67
N LEU A 16 22.60 -0.82 18.65
CA LEU A 16 22.83 0.60 18.95
C LEU A 16 23.83 1.25 17.99
N ASN A 17 24.53 0.47 17.16
CA ASN A 17 25.50 1.02 16.23
C ASN A 17 24.79 1.80 15.09
N PRO A 18 25.05 3.12 14.96
CA PRO A 18 24.43 3.96 13.93
C PRO A 18 24.70 3.47 12.50
N ARG A 19 25.78 2.70 12.29
CA ARG A 19 26.15 2.11 11.00
C ARG A 19 25.14 1.08 10.49
N TYR A 20 24.47 0.35 11.39
CA TYR A 20 23.49 -0.68 11.03
C TYR A 20 22.04 -0.21 11.16
N ALA A 21 21.81 0.98 11.73
CA ALA A 21 20.47 1.54 11.91
C ALA A 21 19.67 1.62 10.60
N ASP A 22 20.31 2.05 9.51
CA ASP A 22 19.70 2.12 8.17
C ASP A 22 19.35 0.72 7.62
N LEU A 23 20.22 -0.28 7.85
CA LEU A 23 19.98 -1.67 7.42
C LEU A 23 18.84 -2.31 8.22
N PHE A 24 18.82 -2.12 9.54
CA PHE A 24 17.74 -2.61 10.39
C PHE A 24 16.41 -1.91 10.08
N ALA A 25 16.45 -0.63 9.70
CA ALA A 25 15.27 0.08 9.23
C ALA A 25 14.71 -0.55 7.93
N LEU A 26 15.57 -0.93 6.97
CA LEU A 26 15.16 -1.63 5.75
C LEU A 26 14.56 -3.00 6.05
N VAL A 27 15.21 -3.80 6.91
CA VAL A 27 14.71 -5.14 7.29
C VAL A 27 13.38 -5.02 8.04
N LYS A 28 13.25 -4.06 8.95
CA LYS A 28 12.00 -3.78 9.68
C LYS A 28 10.90 -3.35 8.71
N ALA A 29 11.20 -2.48 7.75
CA ALA A 29 10.27 -2.04 6.72
C ALA A 29 9.80 -3.22 5.84
N ALA A 30 10.73 -4.07 5.40
CA ALA A 30 10.44 -5.28 4.64
C ALA A 30 9.51 -6.24 5.40
N ARG A 31 9.85 -6.52 6.67
CA ARG A 31 9.04 -7.39 7.54
C ARG A 31 7.64 -6.82 7.74
N ASN A 32 7.54 -5.53 8.08
CA ASN A 32 6.25 -4.89 8.30
C ASN A 32 5.38 -4.92 7.04
N GLY A 33 5.97 -4.62 5.87
CA GLY A 33 5.28 -4.73 4.59
C GLY A 33 4.81 -6.16 4.28
N ALA A 34 5.67 -7.16 4.49
CA ALA A 34 5.32 -8.56 4.27
C ALA A 34 4.19 -9.03 5.21
N VAL A 35 4.29 -8.72 6.50
CA VAL A 35 3.31 -9.13 7.52
C VAL A 35 1.96 -8.48 7.27
N TYR A 36 1.95 -7.17 7.01
CA TYR A 36 0.71 -6.45 6.74
C TYR A 36 0.04 -6.95 5.45
N GLY A 37 0.81 -7.12 4.38
CA GLY A 37 0.30 -7.67 3.12
C GLY A 37 -0.27 -9.08 3.29
N ALA A 38 0.42 -9.94 4.04
CA ALA A 38 -0.07 -11.29 4.33
C ALA A 38 -1.38 -11.25 5.13
N LYS A 39 -1.46 -10.43 6.19
CA LYS A 39 -2.64 -10.33 7.08
C LYS A 39 -3.92 -9.96 6.34
N ILE A 40 -3.85 -9.05 5.37
CA ILE A 40 -5.05 -8.61 4.64
C ILE A 40 -5.35 -9.54 3.47
N ARG A 41 -4.33 -9.99 2.74
CA ARG A 41 -4.56 -10.78 1.52
C ARG A 41 -4.91 -12.24 1.81
N PHE A 42 -4.34 -12.82 2.87
CA PHE A 42 -4.55 -14.22 3.18
C PHE A 42 -6.02 -14.57 3.44
N PRO A 43 -6.75 -13.87 4.33
CA PRO A 43 -8.17 -14.15 4.57
C PRO A 43 -9.01 -13.95 3.31
N HIS A 44 -8.76 -12.88 2.57
CA HIS A 44 -9.45 -12.60 1.31
C HIS A 44 -9.22 -13.70 0.27
N ALA A 45 -7.97 -14.09 0.02
CA ALA A 45 -7.67 -15.14 -0.95
C ALA A 45 -8.24 -16.49 -0.49
N LEU A 46 -8.21 -16.77 0.82
CA LEU A 46 -8.79 -17.96 1.41
C LEU A 46 -10.28 -18.05 1.10
N VAL A 47 -11.08 -17.05 1.50
CA VAL A 47 -12.54 -17.09 1.26
C VAL A 47 -12.86 -17.13 -0.24
N MET A 48 -12.17 -16.33 -1.05
CA MET A 48 -12.46 -16.26 -2.48
C MET A 48 -12.15 -17.57 -3.21
N ILE A 49 -11.04 -18.24 -2.88
CA ILE A 49 -10.63 -19.48 -3.56
C ILE A 49 -11.37 -20.69 -3.02
N PHE A 50 -11.64 -20.75 -1.72
CA PHE A 50 -12.36 -21.89 -1.15
C PHE A 50 -13.84 -21.89 -1.53
N LEU A 51 -14.50 -20.73 -1.51
CA LEU A 51 -15.94 -20.61 -1.80
C LEU A 51 -16.26 -20.61 -3.30
N PHE A 52 -15.50 -19.87 -4.11
CA PHE A 52 -15.89 -19.61 -5.51
C PHE A 52 -15.05 -20.33 -6.56
N ARG A 53 -13.97 -21.02 -6.17
CA ARG A 53 -13.13 -21.77 -7.12
C ARG A 53 -13.35 -23.26 -6.97
N SER A 54 -13.54 -23.95 -8.09
CA SER A 54 -13.52 -25.42 -8.14
C SER A 54 -12.08 -25.93 -8.24
N GLY A 55 -11.80 -27.10 -7.66
CA GLY A 55 -10.48 -27.72 -7.68
C GLY A 55 -10.17 -28.49 -6.41
N THR A 56 -9.05 -29.20 -6.41
CA THR A 56 -8.61 -30.00 -5.26
C THR A 56 -8.16 -29.12 -4.09
N PHE A 57 -8.19 -29.65 -2.86
CA PHE A 57 -7.72 -28.93 -1.68
C PHE A 57 -6.26 -28.45 -1.82
N LYS A 58 -5.39 -29.29 -2.39
CA LYS A 58 -3.98 -28.97 -2.65
C LYS A 58 -3.81 -27.79 -3.61
N GLU A 59 -4.61 -27.75 -4.68
CA GLU A 59 -4.57 -26.65 -5.64
C GLU A 59 -5.08 -25.35 -5.02
N LYS A 60 -6.20 -25.40 -4.28
CA LYS A 60 -6.75 -24.25 -3.56
C LYS A 60 -5.73 -23.67 -2.58
N ALA A 61 -5.12 -24.50 -1.74
CA ALA A 61 -4.08 -24.08 -0.80
C ALA A 61 -2.87 -23.45 -1.51
N ARG A 62 -2.40 -24.05 -2.61
CA ARG A 62 -1.29 -23.51 -3.40
C ARG A 62 -1.60 -22.14 -3.99
N LEU A 63 -2.84 -21.93 -4.45
CA LEU A 63 -3.28 -20.66 -5.02
C LEU A 63 -3.40 -19.58 -3.96
N VAL A 64 -3.96 -19.89 -2.79
CA VAL A 64 -4.02 -18.97 -1.64
C VAL A 64 -2.62 -18.55 -1.24
N TYR A 65 -1.70 -19.50 -1.09
CA TYR A 65 -0.31 -19.23 -0.76
C TYR A 65 0.37 -18.36 -1.83
N LYS A 66 0.23 -18.71 -3.12
CA LYS A 66 0.83 -17.96 -4.23
C LYS A 66 0.31 -16.52 -4.30
N ALA A 67 -0.99 -16.31 -4.13
CA ALA A 67 -1.61 -14.99 -4.15
C ALA A 67 -1.14 -14.15 -2.96
N THR A 68 -1.12 -14.74 -1.77
CA THR A 68 -0.67 -14.08 -0.53
C THR A 68 0.81 -13.72 -0.61
N ARG A 69 1.66 -14.66 -1.03
CA ARG A 69 3.11 -14.45 -1.17
C ARG A 69 3.42 -13.36 -2.17
N THR A 70 2.76 -13.36 -3.33
CA THR A 70 2.95 -12.31 -4.35
C THR A 70 2.63 -10.94 -3.79
N HIS A 71 1.49 -10.80 -3.09
CA HIS A 71 1.08 -9.53 -2.50
C HIS A 71 2.04 -9.07 -1.39
N ALA A 72 2.38 -9.96 -0.46
CA ALA A 72 3.30 -9.68 0.65
C ALA A 72 4.70 -9.27 0.14
N LEU A 73 5.22 -9.95 -0.88
CA LEU A 73 6.51 -9.62 -1.49
C LEU A 73 6.49 -8.28 -2.22
N ASN A 74 5.41 -7.96 -2.94
CA ASN A 74 5.28 -6.65 -3.58
C ASN A 74 5.31 -5.54 -2.53
N LEU A 75 4.55 -5.69 -1.43
CA LEU A 75 4.51 -4.68 -0.39
C LEU A 75 5.84 -4.56 0.38
N ALA A 76 6.52 -5.68 0.63
CA ALA A 76 7.87 -5.68 1.22
C ALA A 76 8.89 -4.98 0.30
N ARG A 77 8.88 -5.29 -1.01
CA ARG A 77 9.75 -4.63 -2.00
C ARG A 77 9.49 -3.14 -2.07
N PHE A 78 8.23 -2.72 -2.07
CA PHE A 78 7.86 -1.31 -2.03
C PHE A 78 8.42 -0.63 -0.79
N ALA A 79 8.24 -1.22 0.39
CA ALA A 79 8.74 -0.66 1.64
C ALA A 79 10.27 -0.53 1.68
N VAL A 80 11.00 -1.52 1.14
CA VAL A 80 12.46 -1.49 1.01
C VAL A 80 12.91 -0.41 0.03
N ILE A 81 12.32 -0.37 -1.18
CA ILE A 81 12.68 0.62 -2.20
C ILE A 81 12.41 2.03 -1.67
N TYR A 82 11.21 2.27 -1.14
CA TYR A 82 10.84 3.54 -0.53
C TYR A 82 11.84 3.98 0.54
N LYS A 83 12.15 3.11 1.52
CA LYS A 83 13.12 3.46 2.56
C LYS A 83 14.54 3.64 2.03
N SER A 84 14.95 2.86 1.03
CA SER A 84 16.26 3.02 0.40
C SER A 84 16.38 4.36 -0.35
N CYS A 85 15.33 4.77 -1.08
CA CYS A 85 15.25 6.07 -1.72
C CYS A 85 15.27 7.21 -0.69
N MET A 86 14.51 7.09 0.40
CA MET A 86 14.53 8.08 1.49
C MET A 86 15.91 8.22 2.13
N ILE A 87 16.61 7.11 2.40
CA ILE A 87 17.97 7.13 2.93
C ILE A 87 18.95 7.74 1.93
N ALA A 88 18.81 7.42 0.64
CA ALA A 88 19.65 7.99 -0.42
C ALA A 88 19.43 9.51 -0.55
N LEU A 89 18.18 9.96 -0.60
CA LEU A 89 17.83 11.39 -0.67
C LEU A 89 18.31 12.14 0.57
N ARG A 90 18.15 11.57 1.77
CA ARG A 90 18.70 12.14 3.02
C ARG A 90 20.23 12.31 2.98
N ARG A 91 20.95 11.37 2.35
CA ARG A 91 22.41 11.43 2.23
C ARG A 91 22.88 12.38 1.13
N LEU A 92 22.06 12.60 0.10
CA LEU A 92 22.35 13.53 -1.01
C LEU A 92 21.95 14.98 -0.67
N GLY A 93 20.96 15.16 0.21
CA GLY A 93 20.55 16.47 0.71
C GLY A 93 21.61 17.10 1.62
N SER A 94 21.95 18.35 1.36
CA SER A 94 22.97 19.13 2.09
C SER A 94 22.67 19.35 3.57
N THR A 95 21.42 19.15 4.01
CA THR A 95 20.95 19.39 5.38
C THR A 95 20.78 18.13 6.22
N GLY A 96 20.98 16.93 5.65
CA GLY A 96 20.82 15.65 6.37
C GLY A 96 19.40 15.37 6.90
N LYS A 97 18.41 16.17 6.50
CA LYS A 97 16.99 16.06 6.86
C LYS A 97 16.16 15.65 5.64
N GLU A 98 15.04 14.98 5.89
CA GLU A 98 14.07 14.64 4.85
C GLU A 98 13.49 15.95 4.26
N GLY A 99 13.71 16.16 2.97
CA GLY A 99 13.14 17.28 2.23
C GLY A 99 11.62 17.15 2.06
N PRO A 100 10.91 18.26 1.82
CA PRO A 100 9.45 18.26 1.70
C PRO A 100 8.95 17.40 0.52
N TYR A 101 9.75 17.25 -0.54
CA TYR A 101 9.41 16.46 -1.72
C TYR A 101 10.06 15.06 -1.73
N ASP A 102 10.93 14.75 -0.78
CA ASP A 102 11.68 13.48 -0.77
C ASP A 102 10.72 12.29 -0.62
N THR A 103 9.71 12.44 0.21
CA THR A 103 8.66 11.44 0.43
C THR A 103 7.83 11.20 -0.83
N PHE A 104 7.55 12.26 -1.60
CA PHE A 104 6.84 12.19 -2.87
C PHE A 104 7.68 11.47 -3.93
N LEU A 105 8.94 11.88 -4.12
CA LEU A 105 9.84 11.27 -5.09
C LEU A 105 10.14 9.80 -4.76
N ALA A 106 10.41 9.48 -3.49
CA ALA A 106 10.61 8.10 -3.04
C ALA A 106 9.35 7.24 -3.25
N GLY A 107 8.16 7.82 -3.00
CA GLY A 107 6.87 7.17 -3.26
C GLY A 107 6.63 6.92 -4.75
N LEU A 108 6.93 7.90 -5.61
CA LEU A 108 6.79 7.82 -7.06
C LEU A 108 7.70 6.72 -7.64
N MET A 109 8.98 6.72 -7.24
CA MET A 109 9.95 5.71 -7.64
C MET A 109 9.54 4.31 -7.18
N GLY A 110 9.18 4.14 -5.90
CA GLY A 110 8.72 2.87 -5.36
C GLY A 110 7.46 2.35 -6.05
N GLY A 111 6.52 3.25 -6.34
CA GLY A 111 5.27 2.93 -7.01
C GLY A 111 5.48 2.41 -8.43
N TYR A 112 6.29 3.14 -9.21
CA TYR A 112 6.62 2.77 -10.59
C TYR A 112 7.36 1.43 -10.66
N VAL A 113 8.41 1.26 -9.82
CA VAL A 113 9.26 0.08 -9.87
C VAL A 113 8.55 -1.19 -9.40
N VAL A 114 7.62 -1.11 -8.44
CA VAL A 114 6.97 -2.30 -7.88
C VAL A 114 5.63 -2.61 -8.53
N PHE A 115 4.78 -1.61 -8.70
CA PHE A 115 3.42 -1.81 -9.18
C PHE A 115 3.28 -1.61 -10.69
N GLY A 116 4.25 -0.97 -11.34
CA GLY A 116 4.32 -0.84 -12.80
C GLY A 116 4.85 -2.08 -13.53
N GLN A 117 5.35 -3.08 -12.80
CA GLN A 117 5.91 -4.29 -13.41
C GLN A 117 4.85 -5.09 -14.16
N ARG A 118 5.13 -5.38 -15.43
CA ARG A 118 4.36 -6.30 -16.26
C ARG A 118 5.04 -7.66 -16.28
N ASN A 119 4.26 -8.73 -16.30
CA ASN A 119 4.83 -10.06 -16.44
C ASN A 119 5.49 -10.20 -17.82
N PRO A 120 6.81 -10.47 -17.92
CA PRO A 120 7.52 -10.53 -19.20
C PRO A 120 6.93 -11.54 -20.19
N ARG A 121 6.30 -12.60 -19.68
CA ARG A 121 5.70 -13.67 -20.50
C ARG A 121 4.31 -13.35 -21.03
N THR A 122 3.54 -12.54 -20.31
CA THR A 122 2.12 -12.32 -20.62
C THR A 122 1.77 -10.87 -20.91
N GLY A 123 2.69 -9.92 -20.71
CA GLY A 123 2.47 -8.47 -20.83
C GLY A 123 1.48 -7.87 -19.81
N LYS A 124 0.67 -8.70 -19.16
CA LYS A 124 -0.35 -8.29 -18.19
C LYS A 124 0.25 -7.87 -16.85
N VAL A 125 -0.36 -6.83 -16.26
CA VAL A 125 -0.14 -6.43 -14.87
C VAL A 125 -0.84 -7.44 -13.95
N SER A 126 -0.25 -7.73 -12.79
CA SER A 126 -0.91 -8.58 -11.79
C SER A 126 -2.23 -7.95 -11.33
N GLY A 127 -3.32 -8.72 -11.33
CA GLY A 127 -4.62 -8.26 -10.82
C GLY A 127 -4.56 -7.79 -9.36
N VAL A 128 -3.61 -8.33 -8.58
CA VAL A 128 -3.32 -7.87 -7.21
C VAL A 128 -2.76 -6.44 -7.22
N SER A 129 -1.81 -6.14 -8.11
CA SER A 129 -1.21 -4.80 -8.21
C SER A 129 -2.25 -3.78 -8.69
N GLN A 130 -3.11 -4.16 -9.65
CA GLN A 130 -4.21 -3.31 -10.11
C GLN A 130 -5.18 -2.96 -8.96
N GLN A 131 -5.57 -3.95 -8.15
CA GLN A 131 -6.43 -3.72 -6.99
C GLN A 131 -5.83 -2.72 -6.00
N ILE A 132 -4.53 -2.82 -5.71
CA ILE A 132 -3.82 -1.89 -4.82
C ILE A 132 -3.81 -0.48 -5.41
N VAL A 133 -3.41 -0.35 -6.69
CA VAL A 133 -3.24 0.96 -7.33
C VAL A 133 -4.58 1.70 -7.44
N ILE A 134 -5.65 1.02 -7.86
CA ILE A 134 -6.98 1.63 -7.95
C ILE A 134 -7.51 2.02 -6.56
N TYR A 135 -7.28 1.19 -5.54
CA TYR A 135 -7.65 1.53 -4.17
C TYR A 135 -6.93 2.80 -3.67
N ILE A 136 -5.61 2.87 -3.87
CA ILE A 136 -4.83 4.06 -3.48
C ILE A 136 -5.30 5.29 -4.25
N PHE A 137 -5.52 5.16 -5.57
CA PHE A 137 -6.06 6.25 -6.39
C PHE A 137 -7.38 6.77 -5.85
N ALA A 138 -8.33 5.88 -5.54
CA ALA A 138 -9.61 6.26 -4.95
C ALA A 138 -9.44 6.98 -3.60
N ARG A 139 -8.47 6.56 -2.78
CA ARG A 139 -8.16 7.21 -1.50
C ARG A 139 -7.56 8.60 -1.68
N VAL A 140 -6.68 8.78 -2.69
CA VAL A 140 -6.11 10.09 -3.04
C VAL A 140 -7.20 11.01 -3.59
N ALA A 141 -8.02 10.53 -4.52
CA ALA A 141 -9.14 11.30 -5.08
C ALA A 141 -10.14 11.72 -3.99
N LEU A 142 -10.49 10.81 -3.07
CA LEU A 142 -11.34 11.13 -1.93
C LEU A 142 -10.69 12.15 -0.98
N GLY A 143 -9.38 12.03 -0.74
CA GLY A 143 -8.62 12.99 0.06
C GLY A 143 -8.65 14.39 -0.56
N LEU A 144 -8.39 14.49 -1.86
CA LEU A 144 -8.46 15.74 -2.62
C LEU A 144 -9.88 16.32 -2.56
N ALA A 145 -10.91 15.51 -2.78
CA ALA A 145 -12.30 15.96 -2.69
C ALA A 145 -12.64 16.51 -1.29
N LYS A 146 -12.16 15.86 -0.22
CA LYS A 146 -12.36 16.35 1.15
C LYS A 146 -11.64 17.68 1.40
N LEU A 147 -10.40 17.81 0.95
CA LEU A 147 -9.62 19.05 1.04
C LEU A 147 -10.28 20.19 0.26
N SER A 148 -10.86 19.91 -0.92
CA SER A 148 -11.56 20.90 -1.74
C SER A 148 -12.82 21.48 -1.08
N VAL A 149 -13.43 20.76 -0.14
CA VAL A 149 -14.65 21.18 0.58
C VAL A 149 -14.30 21.72 1.98
N GLU A 150 -13.03 21.71 2.41
CA GLU A 150 -12.64 22.13 3.75
C GLU A 150 -12.66 23.67 3.91
N PRO A 151 -13.28 24.22 5.00
CA PRO A 151 -13.33 25.66 5.22
C PRO A 151 -11.90 26.21 5.44
N ASN A 152 -11.54 27.29 4.74
CA ASN A 152 -10.22 27.96 4.71
C ASN A 152 -9.14 27.39 3.76
N THR A 153 -9.25 26.16 3.27
CA THR A 153 -8.28 25.59 2.30
C THR A 153 -8.91 25.20 0.97
N GLY A 154 -10.22 25.01 0.93
CA GLY A 154 -10.99 24.63 -0.25
C GLY A 154 -11.66 25.81 -0.98
N PHE A 155 -12.38 25.50 -2.05
CA PHE A 155 -13.14 26.48 -2.85
C PHE A 155 -14.40 27.00 -2.14
N VAL A 156 -14.83 26.33 -1.06
CA VAL A 156 -16.04 26.67 -0.31
C VAL A 156 -15.67 27.48 0.92
N THR A 157 -15.84 28.80 0.84
CA THR A 157 -15.54 29.75 1.91
C THR A 157 -16.58 29.76 3.04
N ASN A 158 -17.78 29.22 2.82
CA ASN A 158 -18.86 29.21 3.80
C ASN A 158 -18.85 27.90 4.66
N PRO A 159 -18.60 27.98 5.98
CA PRO A 159 -18.51 26.79 6.85
C PRO A 159 -19.80 25.97 6.94
N GLN A 160 -20.97 26.64 6.90
CA GLN A 160 -22.28 25.99 6.96
C GLN A 160 -22.58 25.23 5.67
N LEU A 161 -22.15 25.76 4.52
CA LEU A 161 -22.28 25.10 3.22
C LEU A 161 -21.32 23.90 3.10
N SER A 162 -20.09 24.02 3.60
CA SER A 162 -19.13 22.91 3.67
C SER A 162 -19.69 21.71 4.45
N ASN A 163 -20.31 21.94 5.60
CA ASN A 163 -20.89 20.86 6.42
C ASN A 163 -22.08 20.20 5.71
N LYS A 164 -23.00 20.98 5.12
CA LYS A 164 -24.11 20.42 4.34
C LYS A 164 -23.65 19.61 3.12
N ILE A 165 -22.58 20.06 2.44
CA ILE A 165 -22.00 19.31 1.33
C ILE A 165 -21.36 18.01 1.83
N LYS A 166 -20.60 18.04 2.94
CA LYS A 166 -19.99 16.83 3.51
C LYS A 166 -21.04 15.78 3.90
N ASP A 167 -22.15 16.21 4.49
CA ASP A 167 -23.23 15.31 4.94
C ASP A 167 -23.95 14.66 3.75
N ASN A 168 -24.23 15.42 2.68
CA ASN A 168 -24.96 14.93 1.52
C ASN A 168 -24.09 14.31 0.41
N ALA A 169 -22.78 14.60 0.39
CA ALA A 169 -21.88 14.10 -0.64
C ALA A 169 -21.74 12.58 -0.63
N TRP A 170 -21.72 11.97 0.56
CA TRP A 170 -21.55 10.51 0.66
C TRP A 170 -22.74 9.72 0.12
N PRO A 171 -24.01 10.01 0.50
CA PRO A 171 -25.17 9.36 -0.10
C PRO A 171 -25.25 9.52 -1.62
N VAL A 172 -25.01 10.73 -2.14
CA VAL A 172 -25.06 11.00 -3.59
C VAL A 172 -23.96 10.24 -4.33
N PHE A 173 -22.74 10.26 -3.80
CA PHE A 173 -21.62 9.52 -4.40
C PHE A 173 -21.88 8.01 -4.41
N ALA A 174 -22.44 7.45 -3.33
CA ALA A 174 -22.80 6.04 -3.26
C ALA A 174 -23.89 5.69 -4.29
N ALA A 175 -24.98 6.47 -4.35
CA ALA A 175 -26.08 6.23 -5.29
C ALA A 175 -25.61 6.29 -6.74
N MET A 176 -24.82 7.31 -7.10
CA MET A 176 -24.27 7.46 -8.45
C MET A 176 -23.30 6.32 -8.81
N SER A 177 -22.41 5.94 -7.90
CA SER A 177 -21.45 4.86 -8.14
C SER A 177 -22.15 3.52 -8.40
N TRP A 178 -23.17 3.19 -7.61
CA TRP A 178 -23.94 1.96 -7.81
C TRP A 178 -24.80 2.01 -9.08
N GLY A 179 -25.46 3.14 -9.35
CA GLY A 179 -26.26 3.33 -10.56
C GLY A 179 -25.43 3.14 -11.83
N MET A 180 -24.24 3.75 -11.90
CA MET A 180 -23.36 3.61 -13.06
C MET A 180 -22.85 2.19 -13.27
N VAL A 181 -22.53 1.46 -12.19
CA VAL A 181 -22.09 0.06 -12.29
C VAL A 181 -23.19 -0.83 -12.84
N ILE A 182 -24.44 -0.66 -12.36
CA ILE A 182 -25.57 -1.48 -12.81
C ILE A 182 -25.88 -1.22 -14.29
N VAL A 183 -25.91 0.05 -14.71
CA VAL A 183 -26.10 0.40 -16.13
C VAL A 183 -24.99 -0.19 -17.01
N GLY A 184 -23.73 0.01 -16.61
CA GLY A 184 -22.60 -0.49 -17.39
C GLY A 184 -22.46 -2.02 -17.45
N LEU A 185 -23.07 -2.76 -16.51
CA LEU A 185 -23.14 -4.22 -16.54
C LEU A 185 -24.28 -4.72 -17.44
N ASN A 186 -25.43 -4.05 -17.41
CA ASN A 186 -26.57 -4.37 -18.26
C ASN A 186 -26.22 -4.29 -19.75
N ASP A 187 -25.44 -3.29 -20.14
CA ASP A 187 -24.98 -3.11 -21.54
C ASP A 187 -24.00 -4.19 -22.01
N ARG A 188 -23.44 -4.99 -21.10
CA ARG A 188 -22.47 -6.06 -21.42
C ARG A 188 -23.06 -7.47 -21.35
N GLY A 189 -24.37 -7.59 -21.12
CA GLY A 189 -25.08 -8.88 -21.08
C GLY A 189 -24.61 -9.83 -19.98
N ALA A 190 -24.16 -9.28 -18.85
CA ALA A 190 -23.75 -10.05 -17.66
C ALA A 190 -24.92 -10.27 -16.70
#